data_AF-A0A6H9L0N9-F1
#
_entry.id   AF-A0A6H9L0N9-F1
#
_cell.length_a   1.000
_cell.length_b   1.000
_cell.length_c   1.000
_cell.angle_alpha   90.00
_cell.angle_beta   90.00
_cell.angle_gamma   90.00
#
_symmetry.space_group_name_H-M   'P 1'
#
loop_
_entity.id
_entity.type
_entity.pdbx_description
1 polymer ?
#
loop_
_entity_poly.entity_id
_entity_poly.type
_entity_poly.pdbx_seq_one_letter_code
_entity_poly.pdbx_strand_id
1 'polypeptide(L)'
;MSEKYFKTIKYYLISIVVLFEVGHLLWEHLNGGVLSHRLLHSSDYPAMSNWWGIIILPFLAWFSTVRIKKRIRFQSDDASVPGKIPSAILIGFFGMLIVSILQSIAFNFGYENITMYMALGVLLIGLFLPIYQTEYILGHVLGAAFTFGPIIPVIGIMVMASVSAFSNLVIKPLILRILGRKTSAT
;
A
#
# COMPACT_ATOMS: atom_id res chain seq x y z
N MET A 1 -16.12 2.29 17.77
CA MET A 1 -15.68 3.60 17.22
C MET A 1 -16.89 4.33 16.64
N SER A 2 -17.08 5.63 16.89
CA SER A 2 -18.27 6.33 16.37
C SER A 2 -18.19 6.55 14.85
N GLU A 3 -19.34 6.49 14.18
CA GLU A 3 -19.47 6.72 12.73
C GLU A 3 -18.92 8.09 12.33
N LYS A 4 -19.16 9.10 13.17
CA LYS A 4 -18.66 10.47 13.00
C LYS A 4 -17.13 10.50 13.01
N TYR A 5 -16.48 9.86 13.98
CA TYR A 5 -15.02 9.82 14.09
C TYR A 5 -14.36 9.17 12.87
N PHE A 6 -14.92 8.05 12.39
CA PHE A 6 -14.41 7.39 11.18
C PHE A 6 -14.54 8.27 9.95
N LYS A 7 -15.71 8.93 9.79
CA LYS A 7 -15.96 9.87 8.68
C LYS A 7 -14.95 11.02 8.71
N THR A 8 -14.65 11.56 9.88
CA THR A 8 -13.64 12.60 10.09
C THR A 8 -12.26 12.14 9.63
N ILE A 9 -11.75 10.99 10.11
CA ILE A 9 -10.44 10.46 9.69
C ILE A 9 -10.38 10.25 8.18
N LYS A 10 -11.44 9.67 7.59
CA LYS A 10 -11.51 9.42 6.16
C LYS A 10 -11.28 10.70 5.36
N TYR A 11 -11.99 11.77 5.69
CA TYR A 11 -11.84 13.04 4.96
C TYR A 11 -10.49 13.69 5.22
N TYR A 12 -9.97 13.64 6.45
CA TYR A 12 -8.61 14.13 6.72
C TYR A 12 -7.56 13.40 5.88
N LEU A 13 -7.60 12.07 5.83
CA LEU A 13 -6.66 11.29 5.05
C LEU A 13 -6.74 11.63 3.56
N ILE A 14 -7.95 11.67 2.99
CA ILE A 14 -8.15 12.02 1.59
C ILE A 14 -7.65 13.45 1.32
N SER A 15 -8.00 14.42 2.16
CA SER A 15 -7.56 15.80 2.00
C SER A 15 -6.05 15.94 2.07
N ILE A 16 -5.38 15.28 3.02
CA ILE A 16 -3.91 15.29 3.14
C ILE A 16 -3.28 14.70 1.88
N VAL A 17 -3.80 13.57 1.38
CA VAL A 17 -3.29 12.92 0.17
C VAL A 17 -3.50 13.78 -1.08
N VAL A 18 -4.66 14.43 -1.21
CA VAL A 18 -4.94 15.38 -2.31
C VAL A 18 -3.99 16.57 -2.24
N LEU A 19 -3.81 17.18 -1.07
CA LEU A 19 -2.92 18.33 -0.89
C LEU A 19 -1.47 17.96 -1.20
N PHE A 20 -1.03 16.78 -0.77
CA PHE A 20 0.30 16.25 -1.11
C PHE A 20 0.48 16.12 -2.62
N GLU A 21 -0.47 15.46 -3.29
CA GLU A 21 -0.37 15.21 -4.74
C GLU A 21 -0.47 16.49 -5.57
N VAL A 22 -1.41 17.37 -5.24
CA VAL A 22 -1.55 18.66 -5.93
C VAL A 22 -0.31 19.52 -5.70
N GLY A 23 0.24 19.54 -4.48
CA GLY A 23 1.48 20.24 -4.19
C GLY A 23 2.66 19.69 -4.99
N HIS A 24 2.77 18.36 -5.10
CA HIS A 24 3.78 17.69 -5.91
C HIS A 24 3.65 18.03 -7.40
N LEU A 25 2.46 17.88 -7.98
CA LEU A 25 2.24 18.19 -9.40
C LEU A 25 2.38 19.68 -9.72
N LEU A 26 1.99 20.55 -8.80
CA LEU A 26 2.22 21.99 -8.94
C LEU A 26 3.71 22.30 -8.97
N TRP A 27 4.50 21.66 -8.10
CA TRP A 27 5.95 21.78 -8.12
C TRP A 27 6.54 21.30 -9.45
N GLU A 28 6.14 20.13 -9.96
CA GLU A 28 6.60 19.65 -11.27
C GLU A 28 6.21 20.62 -12.39
N HIS A 29 4.96 21.07 -12.41
CA HIS A 29 4.44 21.98 -13.42
C HIS A 29 5.24 23.30 -13.47
N LEU A 30 5.61 23.84 -12.30
CA LEU A 30 6.40 25.07 -12.20
C LEU A 30 7.90 24.86 -12.52
N ASN A 31 8.42 23.63 -12.44
CA ASN A 31 9.84 23.30 -12.62
C ASN A 31 10.15 22.57 -13.95
N GLY A 32 9.32 22.74 -14.98
CA GLY A 32 9.58 22.18 -16.31
C GLY A 32 8.50 21.25 -16.84
N GLY A 33 7.38 21.11 -16.13
CA GLY A 33 6.22 20.34 -16.56
C GLY A 33 6.06 19.03 -15.79
N VAL A 34 4.85 18.47 -15.86
CA VAL A 34 4.51 17.23 -15.15
C VAL A 34 5.26 16.05 -15.76
N LEU A 35 5.96 15.29 -14.92
CA LEU A 35 6.83 14.21 -15.35
C LEU A 35 6.04 13.01 -15.86
N SER A 36 6.70 12.20 -16.68
CA SER A 36 6.17 10.92 -17.14
C SER A 36 7.24 9.84 -17.05
N HIS A 37 6.90 8.73 -16.41
CA HIS A 37 7.81 7.60 -16.23
C HIS A 37 7.46 6.48 -17.20
N ARG A 38 8.47 5.80 -17.72
CA ARG A 38 8.28 4.57 -18.51
C ARG A 38 8.54 3.36 -17.65
N LEU A 39 7.76 2.32 -17.87
CA LEU A 39 7.95 1.05 -17.18
C LEU A 39 9.36 0.51 -17.48
N LEU A 40 10.08 0.04 -16.46
CA LEU A 40 11.42 -0.56 -16.59
C LEU A 40 12.46 0.31 -17.33
N HIS A 41 12.24 1.63 -17.38
CA HIS A 41 13.09 2.57 -18.13
C HIS A 41 13.26 2.22 -19.63
N SER A 42 12.38 1.38 -20.20
CA SER A 42 12.43 1.05 -21.63
C SER A 42 11.56 2.02 -22.44
N SER A 43 12.09 2.46 -23.58
CA SER A 43 11.36 3.27 -24.57
C SER A 43 10.21 2.53 -25.24
N ASP A 44 10.22 1.19 -25.19
CA ASP A 44 9.22 0.34 -25.85
C ASP A 44 7.86 0.38 -25.14
N TYR A 45 7.83 0.83 -23.88
CA TYR A 45 6.61 0.97 -23.10
C TYR A 45 6.06 2.41 -23.15
N PRO A 46 4.73 2.57 -23.07
CA PRO A 46 4.10 3.88 -23.01
C PRO A 46 4.56 4.67 -21.78
N ALA A 47 4.75 5.97 -21.96
CA ALA A 47 5.04 6.88 -20.86
C ALA A 47 3.78 7.09 -20.02
N MET A 48 3.93 6.95 -18.70
CA MET A 48 2.87 7.11 -17.71
C MET A 48 3.07 8.43 -16.98
N SER A 49 2.16 9.37 -17.19
CA SER A 49 2.24 10.70 -16.58
C SER A 49 1.88 10.70 -15.10
N ASN A 50 2.53 11.56 -14.31
CA ASN A 50 2.22 11.76 -12.90
C ASN A 50 0.83 12.36 -12.67
N TRP A 51 0.19 12.95 -13.69
CA TRP A 51 -1.21 13.40 -13.63
C TRP A 51 -2.19 12.34 -13.12
N TRP A 52 -1.89 11.05 -13.34
CA TRP A 52 -2.72 9.96 -12.83
C TRP A 52 -2.82 9.93 -11.30
N GLY A 53 -1.90 10.56 -10.57
CA GLY A 53 -1.92 10.61 -9.11
C GLY A 53 -3.11 11.34 -8.52
N ILE A 54 -3.65 12.35 -9.23
CA ILE A 54 -4.89 13.06 -8.84
C ILE A 54 -6.06 12.10 -8.68
N ILE A 55 -6.07 11.01 -9.45
CA ILE A 55 -7.13 9.99 -9.39
C ILE A 55 -6.70 8.86 -8.46
N ILE A 56 -5.48 8.32 -8.66
CA ILE A 56 -5.01 7.11 -8.00
C ILE A 56 -4.89 7.30 -6.49
N LEU A 57 -4.23 8.35 -6.03
CA LEU A 57 -3.92 8.49 -4.60
C LEU A 57 -5.17 8.76 -3.76
N PRO A 58 -6.07 9.69 -4.14
CA PRO A 58 -7.32 9.90 -3.40
C PRO A 58 -8.22 8.67 -3.42
N PHE A 59 -8.25 7.93 -4.55
CA PHE A 59 -8.97 6.67 -4.64
C PHE A 59 -8.41 5.62 -3.67
N LEU A 60 -7.09 5.44 -3.61
CA LEU A 60 -6.46 4.50 -2.67
C LEU A 60 -6.69 4.89 -1.21
N ALA A 61 -6.65 6.19 -0.89
CA ALA A 61 -6.93 6.71 0.45
C ALA A 61 -8.38 6.39 0.85
N TRP A 62 -9.34 6.70 -0.02
CA TRP A 62 -10.75 6.37 0.18
C TRP A 62 -10.96 4.86 0.31
N PHE A 63 -10.46 4.07 -0.63
CA PHE A 63 -10.64 2.63 -0.67
C PHE A 63 -10.07 1.96 0.58
N SER A 64 -8.88 2.38 1.01
CA SER A 64 -8.26 1.91 2.25
C SER A 64 -9.15 2.14 3.46
N THR A 65 -9.72 3.34 3.61
CA THR A 65 -10.61 3.63 4.74
C THR A 65 -11.86 2.75 4.69
N VAL A 66 -12.51 2.58 3.53
CA VAL A 66 -13.70 1.73 3.40
C VAL A 66 -13.40 0.28 3.80
N ARG A 67 -12.25 -0.25 3.36
CA ARG A 67 -11.83 -1.63 3.65
C ARG A 67 -11.45 -1.83 5.11
N ILE A 68 -10.73 -0.87 5.71
CA ILE A 68 -10.40 -0.85 7.14
C ILE A 68 -11.67 -0.82 7.99
N LYS A 69 -12.63 0.07 7.67
CA LYS A 69 -13.91 0.16 8.38
C LYS A 69 -14.65 -1.17 8.38
N LYS A 70 -14.74 -1.79 7.20
CA LYS A 70 -15.39 -3.10 7.05
C LYS A 70 -14.69 -4.13 7.94
N ARG A 71 -13.36 -4.22 7.89
CA ARG A 71 -12.58 -5.18 8.66
C ARG A 71 -12.74 -5.01 10.17
N ILE A 72 -12.66 -3.78 10.68
CA ILE A 72 -12.84 -3.49 12.10
C ILE A 72 -14.23 -3.94 12.55
N ARG A 73 -15.29 -3.61 11.79
CA ARG A 73 -16.67 -4.02 12.13
C ARG A 73 -16.83 -5.54 12.23
N PHE A 74 -16.21 -6.31 11.34
CA PHE A 74 -16.26 -7.79 11.39
C PHE A 74 -15.48 -8.41 12.57
N GLN A 75 -14.50 -7.69 13.13
CA GLN A 75 -13.68 -8.17 14.26
C GLN A 75 -14.20 -7.69 15.63
N SER A 76 -15.20 -6.81 15.65
CA SER A 76 -15.62 -6.09 16.86
C SER A 76 -16.69 -6.79 17.69
N ASP A 77 -17.00 -8.07 17.42
CA ASP A 77 -18.00 -8.81 18.23
C ASP A 77 -17.53 -9.09 19.67
N ASP A 78 -16.24 -8.91 20.05
CA ASP A 78 -15.80 -9.27 21.41
C ASP A 78 -14.91 -8.29 22.22
N ALA A 79 -14.13 -7.35 21.67
CA ALA A 79 -13.17 -6.64 22.56
C ALA A 79 -12.55 -5.32 22.05
N SER A 80 -13.19 -4.55 21.17
CA SER A 80 -12.56 -3.30 20.69
C SER A 80 -12.82 -2.10 21.61
N VAL A 81 -11.76 -1.55 22.19
CA VAL A 81 -11.79 -0.30 22.96
C VAL A 81 -12.40 0.81 22.08
N PRO A 82 -13.45 1.53 22.55
CA PRO A 82 -14.10 2.55 21.75
C PRO A 82 -13.14 3.68 21.37
N GLY A 83 -12.90 3.87 20.07
CA GLY A 83 -12.41 5.15 19.53
C GLY A 83 -10.96 5.24 19.07
N LYS A 84 -10.18 4.14 19.06
CA LYS A 84 -8.80 4.15 18.53
C LYS A 84 -8.67 3.31 17.27
N ILE A 85 -7.80 3.74 16.34
CA ILE A 85 -7.38 2.91 15.20
C ILE A 85 -6.48 1.80 15.74
N PRO A 86 -6.72 0.51 15.40
CA PRO A 86 -5.84 -0.58 15.81
C PRO A 86 -4.38 -0.34 15.38
N SER A 87 -3.43 -0.55 16.30
CA SER A 87 -2.00 -0.32 16.03
C SER A 87 -1.47 -1.12 14.83
N ALA A 88 -2.02 -2.31 14.58
CA ALA A 88 -1.64 -3.13 13.43
C ALA A 88 -1.87 -2.42 12.08
N ILE A 89 -2.94 -1.61 11.95
CA ILE A 89 -3.23 -0.84 10.73
C ILE A 89 -2.19 0.27 10.55
N LEU A 90 -1.84 0.96 11.65
CA LEU A 90 -0.83 2.01 11.63
C LEU A 90 0.56 1.45 11.32
N ILE A 91 0.94 0.32 11.94
CA ILE A 91 2.21 -0.36 11.67
C ILE A 91 2.28 -0.83 10.22
N GLY A 92 1.20 -1.37 9.66
CA GLY A 92 1.15 -1.77 8.25
C GLY A 92 1.33 -0.59 7.29
N PHE A 93 0.60 0.50 7.52
CA PHE A 93 0.70 1.72 6.72
C PHE A 93 2.10 2.35 6.80
N PHE A 94 2.56 2.68 8.01
CA PHE A 94 3.84 3.35 8.21
C PHE A 94 5.03 2.45 7.88
N GLY A 95 4.93 1.15 8.12
CA GLY A 95 5.96 0.18 7.75
C GLY A 95 6.21 0.18 6.25
N MET A 96 5.14 0.07 5.44
CA MET A 96 5.27 0.12 3.98
C MET A 96 5.64 1.50 3.46
N LEU A 97 5.19 2.57 4.12
CA LEU A 97 5.60 3.93 3.78
C LEU A 97 7.11 4.11 3.94
N ILE A 98 7.68 3.70 5.08
CA ILE A 98 9.11 3.80 5.35
C ILE A 98 9.91 2.95 4.37
N VAL A 99 9.51 1.69 4.15
CA VAL A 99 10.19 0.80 3.19
C VAL A 99 10.21 1.44 1.80
N SER A 100 9.08 2.01 1.37
CA SER A 100 8.94 2.64 0.06
C SER A 100 9.74 3.94 -0.09
N ILE A 101 9.81 4.76 0.97
CA ILE A 101 10.67 5.95 1.00
C ILE A 101 12.15 5.55 0.92
N LEU A 102 12.56 4.55 1.72
CA LEU A 102 13.95 4.06 1.69
C LEU A 102 14.31 3.48 0.32
N GLN A 103 13.39 2.76 -0.32
CA GLN A 103 13.55 2.25 -1.67
C GLN A 103 13.69 3.39 -2.70
N SER A 104 12.87 4.43 -2.56
CA SER A 104 12.92 5.63 -3.40
C SER A 104 14.23 6.41 -3.25
N ILE A 105 14.74 6.52 -2.01
CA ILE A 105 16.04 7.10 -1.72
C ILE A 105 17.14 6.27 -2.39
N ALA A 106 17.18 4.95 -2.14
CA ALA A 106 18.19 4.07 -2.71
C ALA A 106 18.26 4.17 -4.24
N PHE A 107 17.10 4.21 -4.90
CA PHE A 107 17.02 4.39 -6.34
C PHE A 107 17.57 5.73 -6.82
N ASN A 108 17.19 6.84 -6.17
CA ASN A 108 17.70 8.18 -6.52
C ASN A 108 19.22 8.31 -6.36
N PHE A 109 19.83 7.54 -5.45
CA PHE A 109 21.29 7.48 -5.29
C PHE A 109 21.99 6.47 -6.25
N GLY A 110 21.25 5.86 -7.18
CA GLY A 110 21.80 4.89 -8.15
C GLY A 110 22.00 3.48 -7.59
N TYR A 111 21.48 3.18 -6.39
CA TYR A 111 21.55 1.84 -5.79
C TYR A 111 20.41 0.94 -6.26
N GLU A 112 20.34 0.68 -7.56
CA GLU A 112 19.28 -0.12 -8.19
C GLU A 112 19.21 -1.55 -7.64
N ASN A 113 20.37 -2.18 -7.38
CA ASN A 113 20.42 -3.52 -6.77
C ASN A 113 19.78 -3.55 -5.37
N ILE A 114 20.01 -2.52 -4.56
CA ILE A 114 19.41 -2.41 -3.22
C ILE A 114 17.90 -2.24 -3.34
N THR A 115 17.46 -1.38 -4.26
CA THR A 115 16.05 -1.17 -4.60
C THR A 115 15.37 -2.49 -4.97
N MET A 116 16.00 -3.29 -5.83
CA MET A 116 15.52 -4.61 -6.22
C MET A 116 15.47 -5.59 -5.04
N TYR A 117 16.52 -5.66 -4.21
CA TYR A 117 16.54 -6.54 -3.05
C TYR A 117 15.49 -6.17 -2.01
N MET A 118 15.21 -4.88 -1.82
CA MET A 118 14.11 -4.42 -0.98
C MET A 118 12.75 -4.89 -1.52
N ALA A 119 12.51 -4.73 -2.82
CA ALA A 119 11.29 -5.20 -3.46
C ALA A 119 11.11 -6.73 -3.32
N LEU A 120 12.18 -7.51 -3.55
CA LEU A 120 12.18 -8.96 -3.33
C LEU A 120 11.97 -9.32 -1.85
N GLY A 121 12.55 -8.55 -0.93
CA GLY A 121 12.34 -8.70 0.50
C GLY A 121 10.86 -8.51 0.88
N VAL A 122 10.20 -7.48 0.35
CA VAL A 122 8.76 -7.26 0.55
C VAL A 122 7.95 -8.43 -0.01
N LEU A 123 8.31 -8.95 -1.19
CA LEU A 123 7.65 -10.14 -1.77
C LEU A 123 7.76 -11.35 -0.84
N LEU A 124 8.95 -11.65 -0.31
CA LEU A 124 9.19 -12.76 0.61
C LEU A 124 8.44 -12.57 1.93
N ILE A 125 8.49 -11.37 2.52
CA ILE A 125 7.73 -11.02 3.73
C ILE A 125 6.22 -11.17 3.47
N GLY A 126 5.76 -10.87 2.26
CA GLY A 126 4.37 -11.03 1.82
C GLY A 126 3.85 -12.46 1.92
N LEU A 127 4.71 -13.48 1.89
CA LEU A 127 4.30 -14.87 2.14
C LEU A 127 3.79 -15.05 3.58
N PHE A 128 4.30 -14.26 4.52
CA PHE A 128 4.00 -14.38 5.95
C PHE A 128 3.08 -13.27 6.47
N LEU A 129 3.18 -12.06 5.93
CA LEU A 129 2.38 -10.90 6.33
C LEU A 129 1.29 -10.59 5.30
N PRO A 130 0.14 -10.03 5.72
CA PRO A 130 -0.97 -9.74 4.83
C PRO A 130 -0.78 -8.41 4.07
N ILE A 131 0.28 -8.31 3.25
CA ILE A 131 0.61 -7.12 2.43
C ILE A 131 -0.50 -6.78 1.43
N TYR A 132 -1.36 -7.74 1.09
CA TYR A 132 -2.57 -7.51 0.28
C TYR A 132 -3.59 -6.56 0.92
N GLN A 133 -3.42 -6.23 2.21
CA GLN A 133 -4.27 -5.29 2.90
C GLN A 133 -4.03 -3.86 2.39
N THR A 134 -5.12 -3.11 2.27
CA THR A 134 -5.12 -1.81 1.57
C THR A 134 -4.26 -0.75 2.23
N GLU A 135 -4.10 -0.78 3.55
CA GLU A 135 -3.20 0.12 4.28
C GLU A 135 -1.72 -0.04 3.90
N TYR A 136 -1.28 -1.28 3.62
CA TYR A 136 0.08 -1.58 3.14
C TYR A 136 0.27 -1.02 1.73
N ILE A 137 -0.71 -1.25 0.86
CA ILE A 137 -0.73 -0.75 -0.52
C ILE A 137 -0.67 0.77 -0.53
N LEU A 138 -1.53 1.45 0.24
CA LEU A 138 -1.54 2.90 0.32
C LEU A 138 -0.21 3.46 0.83
N GLY A 139 0.34 2.88 1.91
CA GLY A 139 1.64 3.30 2.45
C GLY A 139 2.76 3.16 1.43
N HIS A 140 2.82 2.03 0.73
CA HIS A 140 3.82 1.80 -0.31
C HIS A 140 3.70 2.81 -1.46
N VAL A 141 2.49 3.00 -2.00
CA VAL A 141 2.29 3.88 -3.16
C VAL A 141 2.59 5.33 -2.79
N LEU A 142 2.15 5.81 -1.62
CA LEU A 142 2.46 7.17 -1.18
C LEU A 142 3.96 7.40 -1.00
N GLY A 143 4.69 6.42 -0.45
CA GLY A 143 6.13 6.56 -0.21
C GLY A 143 6.97 6.58 -1.49
N ALA A 144 6.45 6.02 -2.58
CA ALA A 144 7.13 5.92 -3.87
C ALA A 144 6.60 6.90 -4.94
N ALA A 145 5.45 7.54 -4.71
CA ALA A 145 4.78 8.38 -5.69
C ALA A 145 5.65 9.54 -6.19
N PHE A 146 6.47 10.12 -5.32
CA PHE A 146 7.36 11.23 -5.68
C PHE A 146 8.49 10.82 -6.63
N THR A 147 9.03 9.60 -6.48
CA THR A 147 10.19 9.15 -7.28
C THR A 147 9.79 8.45 -8.57
N PHE A 148 8.73 7.63 -8.52
CA PHE A 148 8.37 6.73 -9.62
C PHE A 148 7.04 7.10 -10.27
N GLY A 149 6.39 8.16 -9.82
CA GLY A 149 4.98 8.39 -10.07
C GLY A 149 4.10 7.38 -9.35
N PRO A 150 2.77 7.54 -9.37
CA PRO A 150 1.84 6.68 -8.63
C PRO A 150 1.53 5.36 -9.34
N ILE A 151 1.62 5.29 -10.69
CA ILE A 151 1.27 4.09 -11.46
C ILE A 151 2.26 2.94 -11.22
N ILE A 152 3.56 3.22 -11.31
CA ILE A 152 4.59 2.17 -11.22
C ILE A 152 4.55 1.47 -9.85
N PRO A 153 4.50 2.16 -8.71
CA PRO A 153 4.36 1.55 -7.39
C PRO A 153 3.06 0.79 -7.23
N VAL A 154 1.95 1.25 -7.82
CA VAL A 154 0.69 0.49 -7.83
C VAL A 154 0.88 -0.84 -8.52
N ILE A 155 1.48 -0.86 -9.71
CA ILE A 155 1.74 -2.12 -10.44
C ILE A 155 2.64 -3.03 -9.59
N GLY A 156 3.76 -2.51 -9.10
CA GLY A 156 4.72 -3.26 -8.30
C GLY A 156 4.11 -3.89 -7.04
N ILE A 157 3.39 -3.10 -6.24
CA ILE A 157 2.77 -3.60 -5.01
C ILE A 157 1.61 -4.54 -5.29
N MET A 158 0.89 -4.41 -6.41
CA MET A 158 -0.19 -5.32 -6.76
C MET A 158 0.31 -6.73 -7.07
N VAL A 159 1.51 -6.87 -7.64
CA VAL A 159 2.18 -8.17 -7.80
C VAL A 159 2.45 -8.79 -6.43
N MET A 160 3.08 -8.03 -5.52
CA MET A 160 3.41 -8.49 -4.16
C MET A 160 2.15 -8.81 -3.34
N ALA A 161 1.13 -7.97 -3.44
CA ALA A 161 -0.18 -8.15 -2.81
C ALA A 161 -0.87 -9.42 -3.31
N SER A 162 -0.77 -9.74 -4.60
CA SER A 162 -1.37 -10.97 -5.15
C SER A 162 -0.73 -12.22 -4.57
N VAL A 163 0.61 -12.25 -4.50
CA VAL A 163 1.36 -13.35 -3.87
C VAL A 163 1.02 -13.45 -2.39
N SER A 164 0.97 -12.31 -1.69
CA SER A 164 0.60 -12.26 -0.28
C SER A 164 -0.84 -12.75 -0.04
N ALA A 165 -1.79 -12.34 -0.87
CA ALA A 165 -3.18 -12.78 -0.79
C ALA A 165 -3.29 -14.29 -0.99
N PHE A 166 -2.61 -14.83 -2.02
CA PHE A 166 -2.60 -16.27 -2.28
C PHE A 166 -2.02 -17.06 -1.10
N SER A 167 -0.88 -16.64 -0.57
CA SER A 167 -0.26 -17.31 0.58
C SER A 167 -1.16 -17.26 1.83
N ASN A 168 -1.66 -16.09 2.18
CA ASN A 168 -2.34 -15.89 3.45
C ASN A 168 -3.82 -16.31 3.44
N LEU A 169 -4.50 -16.27 2.28
CA LEU A 169 -5.92 -16.61 2.16
C LEU A 169 -6.17 -18.01 1.64
N VAL A 170 -5.21 -18.61 0.92
CA VAL A 170 -5.36 -19.96 0.34
C VAL A 170 -4.44 -20.95 1.03
N ILE A 171 -3.12 -20.73 0.97
CA ILE A 171 -2.14 -21.72 1.45
C ILE A 171 -2.24 -21.92 2.96
N LYS A 172 -2.14 -20.86 3.76
CA LYS A 172 -2.15 -20.98 5.22
C LYS A 172 -3.43 -21.64 5.77
N PRO A 173 -4.65 -21.23 5.37
CA PRO A 173 -5.86 -21.88 5.86
C PRO A 173 -5.96 -23.35 5.43
N LEU A 174 -5.48 -23.69 4.22
CA LEU A 174 -5.46 -25.08 3.74
C LEU A 174 -4.53 -25.95 4.60
N ILE A 175 -3.31 -25.48 4.87
CA ILE A 175 -2.36 -26.19 5.74
C ILE A 175 -2.96 -26.41 7.13
N LEU A 176 -3.55 -25.37 7.74
CA LEU A 176 -4.17 -25.46 9.06
C LEU A 176 -5.33 -26.46 9.08
N ARG A 177 -6.15 -26.52 8.03
CA ARG A 177 -7.24 -27.51 7.91
C ARG A 177 -6.72 -28.94 7.79
N ILE A 178 -5.65 -29.16 7.02
CA ILE A 178 -5.05 -30.48 6.84
C ILE A 178 -4.42 -30.97 8.16
N LEU A 179 -3.69 -30.09 8.85
CA LEU A 179 -3.07 -30.41 10.14
C LEU A 179 -4.14 -30.64 11.22
N GLY A 180 -5.16 -29.79 11.31
CA GLY A 180 -6.25 -29.95 12.28
C GLY A 180 -7.05 -31.25 12.07
N ARG A 181 -7.24 -31.69 10.82
CA ARG A 181 -7.86 -33.00 10.52
C ARG A 181 -7.02 -34.18 10.98
N LYS A 182 -5.68 -34.08 10.95
CA LYS A 182 -4.80 -35.15 11.45
C LYS A 182 -4.88 -35.26 12.98
N THR A 183 -4.98 -34.14 13.70
CA THR A 183 -5.04 -34.14 15.17
C THR A 183 -6.36 -34.67 15.73
N SER A 184 -7.47 -34.57 14.99
CA SER A 184 -8.76 -35.14 15.40
C SER A 184 -8.96 -36.62 15.02
N ALA A 185 -8.02 -37.23 14.29
CA ALA A 185 -8.09 -38.62 13.83
C ALA A 185 -7.15 -39.58 14.61
N THR A 186 -6.46 -39.06 15.63
CA THR A 186 -5.62 -39.78 16.60
C THR A 186 -6.21 -39.63 17.98
#